data_AF-A0AAI8IGN0-F1
#
_entry.id   AF-A0AAI8IGN0-F1
#
_cell.length_a   1.000
_cell.length_b   1.000
_cell.length_c   1.000
_cell.angle_alpha   90.00
_cell.angle_beta   90.00
_cell.angle_gamma   90.00
#
_symmetry.space_group_name_H-M   'P 1'
#
loop_
_entity.id
_entity.type
_entity.pdbx_description
1 polymer ?
#
loop_
_entity_poly.entity_id
_entity_poly.type
_entity_poly.pdbx_seq_one_letter_code
_entity_poly.pdbx_strand_id
1 'polypeptide(L)'
;MELPVREEELQEIEELCSAATPGPWHVRTLNDDSAMNLVAVSTVPGAGAGERWPDFDHRDLVAATLVQHPRYVDVGDECWDENAAFVAMARDAVPRLVEEVRRLRALLADKDEGEGVSA
;
A
#
# COMPACT_ATOMS: atom_id res chain seq x y z
N MET A 1 -19.42 16.97 -6.89
CA MET A 1 -18.03 17.40 -6.70
C MET A 1 -17.68 17.06 -5.28
N GLU A 2 -16.79 16.10 -5.08
CA GLU A 2 -16.22 15.85 -3.76
C GLU A 2 -15.38 17.05 -3.36
N LEU A 3 -15.44 17.41 -2.07
CA LEU A 3 -14.63 18.48 -1.51
C LEU A 3 -13.15 18.04 -1.53
N PRO A 4 -12.20 18.98 -1.67
CA PRO A 4 -10.79 18.66 -1.53
C PRO A 4 -10.50 18.05 -0.14
N VAL A 5 -9.66 17.00 -0.10
CA VAL A 5 -9.26 16.26 1.13
C VAL A 5 -8.80 17.24 2.21
N ARG A 6 -9.44 17.29 3.38
CA ARG A 6 -9.11 18.32 4.39
C ARG A 6 -7.73 18.10 5.03
N GLU A 7 -7.18 19.10 5.70
CA GLU A 7 -5.87 18.94 6.39
C GLU A 7 -5.96 17.89 7.50
N GLU A 8 -7.09 17.82 8.21
CA GLU A 8 -7.31 16.79 9.23
C GLU A 8 -7.30 15.38 8.61
N GLU A 9 -7.85 15.21 7.40
CA GLU A 9 -7.83 13.93 6.68
C GLU A 9 -6.42 13.55 6.22
N LEU A 10 -5.62 14.53 5.78
CA LEU A 10 -4.20 14.28 5.43
C LEU A 10 -3.39 13.85 6.65
N GLN A 11 -3.65 14.46 7.80
CA GLN A 11 -3.04 14.08 9.08
C GLN A 11 -3.43 12.66 9.48
N GLU A 12 -4.70 12.30 9.38
CA GLU A 12 -5.18 10.94 9.65
C GLU A 12 -4.50 9.89 8.74
N ILE A 13 -4.34 10.20 7.44
CA ILE A 13 -3.64 9.31 6.50
C ILE A 13 -2.17 9.12 6.89
N GLU A 14 -1.49 10.20 7.28
CA GLU A 14 -0.08 10.15 7.69
C GLU A 14 0.12 9.34 8.98
N GLU A 15 -0.79 9.50 9.95
CA GLU A 15 -0.79 8.74 11.19
C GLU A 15 -1.01 7.24 10.92
N LEU A 16 -1.98 6.89 10.07
CA LEU A 16 -2.19 5.50 9.63
C LEU A 16 -0.96 4.93 8.93
N CYS A 17 -0.34 5.70 8.03
CA CYS A 17 0.87 5.29 7.33
C CYS A 17 2.05 5.09 8.28
N SER A 18 2.14 5.86 9.36
CA SER A 18 3.21 5.77 10.35
C SER A 18 3.02 4.62 11.33
N ALA A 19 1.76 4.28 11.65
CA ALA A 19 1.41 3.17 12.53
C ALA A 19 1.52 1.80 11.85
N ALA A 20 1.36 1.75 10.53
CA ALA A 20 1.49 0.51 9.75
C ALA A 20 2.93 -0.01 9.70
N THR A 21 3.09 -1.29 9.33
CA THR A 21 4.41 -1.91 9.15
C THR A 21 5.30 -1.08 8.21
N PRO A 22 6.56 -0.77 8.60
CA PRO A 22 7.49 -0.07 7.72
C PRO A 22 7.68 -0.77 6.37
N GLY A 23 7.90 0.02 5.32
CA GLY A 23 8.23 -0.49 3.98
C GLY A 23 9.72 -0.80 3.81
N PRO A 24 10.15 -1.27 2.61
CA PRO A 24 9.32 -1.51 1.43
C PRO A 24 8.45 -2.76 1.58
N TRP A 25 7.32 -2.79 0.89
CA TRP A 25 6.46 -3.96 0.80
C TRP A 25 6.56 -4.59 -0.59
N HIS A 26 6.49 -5.92 -0.64
CA HIS A 26 6.71 -6.73 -1.85
C HIS A 26 5.59 -7.75 -2.03
N VAL A 27 5.16 -7.95 -3.27
CA VAL A 27 4.25 -9.06 -3.61
C VAL A 27 5.00 -10.38 -3.56
N ARG A 28 4.36 -11.40 -3.00
CA ARG A 28 4.84 -12.78 -2.96
C ARG A 28 3.75 -13.72 -3.44
N THR A 29 4.14 -14.61 -4.33
CA THR A 29 3.30 -15.69 -4.86
C THR A 29 3.95 -17.00 -4.46
N LEU A 30 3.27 -17.79 -3.65
CA LEU A 30 3.70 -19.10 -3.21
C LEU A 30 2.80 -20.12 -3.92
N ASN A 31 3.38 -21.10 -4.60
CA ASN A 31 2.66 -21.97 -5.55
C ASN A 31 2.69 -23.45 -5.16
N ASP A 32 2.86 -23.74 -3.87
CA ASP A 32 2.80 -25.09 -3.36
C ASP A 32 1.65 -25.26 -2.35
N ASP A 33 1.13 -26.48 -2.28
CA ASP A 33 0.01 -26.83 -1.40
C ASP A 33 0.38 -26.70 0.09
N SER A 34 1.66 -26.81 0.47
CA SER A 34 2.10 -26.64 1.86
C SER A 34 2.14 -25.16 2.26
N ALA A 35 2.35 -24.27 1.29
CA ALA A 35 2.21 -22.82 1.40
C ALA A 35 0.81 -22.32 1.00
N MET A 36 -0.16 -23.22 0.84
CA MET A 36 -1.56 -22.92 0.58
C MET A 36 -1.85 -22.17 -0.73
N ASN A 37 -0.93 -22.22 -1.69
CA ASN A 37 -0.99 -21.46 -2.95
C ASN A 37 -1.33 -19.96 -2.73
N LEU A 38 -0.59 -19.32 -1.82
CA LEU A 38 -0.83 -17.97 -1.31
C LEU A 38 -0.42 -16.86 -2.30
N VAL A 39 -1.22 -15.79 -2.36
CA VAL A 39 -0.78 -14.46 -2.84
C VAL A 39 -0.81 -13.49 -1.67
N ALA A 40 0.32 -12.84 -1.41
CA ALA A 40 0.53 -12.02 -0.23
C ALA A 40 1.44 -10.81 -0.47
N VAL A 41 1.41 -9.90 0.50
CA VAL A 41 2.31 -8.75 0.63
C VAL A 41 3.25 -8.99 1.81
N SER A 42 4.52 -8.64 1.67
CA SER A 42 5.60 -9.01 2.59
C SER A 42 6.63 -7.90 2.75
N THR A 43 7.29 -7.84 3.91
CA THR A 43 8.43 -6.92 4.16
C THR A 43 9.75 -7.40 3.54
N VAL A 44 9.81 -8.66 3.12
CA VAL A 44 10.94 -9.22 2.37
C VAL A 44 10.54 -9.52 0.93
N PRO A 45 11.41 -9.29 -0.06
CA PRO A 45 11.17 -9.71 -1.43
C PRO A 45 11.13 -11.24 -1.51
N GLY A 46 10.19 -11.78 -2.27
CA GLY A 46 10.18 -13.21 -2.56
C GLY A 46 11.25 -13.60 -3.57
N ALA A 47 11.65 -14.87 -3.59
CA ALA A 47 12.51 -15.43 -4.63
C ALA A 47 11.78 -15.67 -5.97
N GLY A 48 10.61 -15.07 -6.17
CA GLY A 48 9.65 -15.37 -7.23
C GLY A 48 8.80 -16.60 -6.91
N ALA A 49 8.08 -17.12 -7.92
CA ALA A 49 7.16 -18.26 -7.80
C ALA A 49 7.84 -19.61 -7.46
N GLY A 50 9.10 -19.62 -7.05
CA GLY A 50 9.83 -20.84 -6.67
C GLY A 50 9.95 -21.05 -5.17
N GLU A 51 9.57 -20.06 -4.36
CA GLU A 51 9.70 -20.12 -2.91
C GLU A 51 8.56 -20.92 -2.28
N ARG A 52 8.91 -21.79 -1.32
CA ARG A 52 8.00 -22.81 -0.78
C ARG A 52 8.05 -22.87 0.73
N TRP A 53 7.02 -23.43 1.35
CA TRP A 53 7.12 -23.79 2.77
C TRP A 53 8.10 -24.97 2.96
N PRO A 54 8.96 -24.99 4.00
CA PRO A 54 9.11 -24.01 5.09
C PRO A 54 10.18 -22.94 4.84
N ASP A 55 10.60 -22.74 3.60
CA ASP A 55 11.72 -21.85 3.24
C ASP A 55 11.38 -20.35 3.37
N PHE A 56 10.14 -19.99 3.71
CA PHE A 56 9.74 -18.63 4.06
C PHE A 56 9.21 -18.49 5.49
N ASP A 57 9.48 -17.34 6.12
CA ASP A 57 8.91 -16.99 7.43
C ASP A 57 7.57 -16.27 7.24
N HIS A 58 6.49 -16.86 7.75
CA HIS A 58 5.15 -16.27 7.70
C HIS A 58 5.05 -14.94 8.47
N ARG A 59 5.99 -14.65 9.37
CA ARG A 59 6.06 -13.38 10.12
C ARG A 59 6.49 -12.19 9.26
N ASP A 60 7.02 -12.45 8.06
CA ASP A 60 7.34 -11.39 7.11
C ASP A 60 6.12 -10.93 6.31
N LEU A 61 4.99 -11.66 6.38
CA LEU A 61 3.77 -11.34 5.65
C LEU A 61 2.98 -10.21 6.35
N VAL A 62 2.56 -9.22 5.56
CA VAL A 62 1.77 -8.06 5.99
C VAL A 62 0.28 -8.27 5.70
N ALA A 63 -0.06 -8.86 4.54
CA ALA A 63 -1.42 -9.12 4.12
C ALA A 63 -1.48 -10.31 3.17
N ALA A 64 -2.58 -11.06 3.20
CA ALA A 64 -2.90 -12.08 2.20
C ALA A 64 -4.07 -11.59 1.34
N THR A 65 -3.95 -11.72 0.02
CA THR A 65 -5.05 -11.44 -0.94
C THR A 65 -5.60 -12.71 -1.56
N LEU A 66 -4.90 -13.84 -1.45
CA LEU A 66 -5.39 -15.17 -1.78
C LEU A 66 -4.82 -16.23 -0.84
N VAL A 67 -5.66 -17.14 -0.35
CA VAL A 67 -5.33 -18.40 0.31
C VAL A 67 -6.21 -19.48 -0.32
N GLN A 68 -5.65 -20.37 -1.16
CA GLN A 68 -6.45 -21.33 -1.92
C GLN A 68 -6.68 -22.67 -1.21
N HIS A 69 -5.85 -23.03 -0.22
CA HIS A 69 -5.97 -24.30 0.49
C HIS A 69 -5.91 -24.12 2.03
N PRO A 70 -7.00 -24.36 2.78
CA PRO A 70 -8.37 -24.33 2.27
C PRO A 70 -8.67 -22.96 1.65
N ARG A 71 -9.58 -22.93 0.67
CA ARG A 71 -10.00 -21.68 0.02
C ARG A 71 -10.75 -20.82 1.02
N TYR A 72 -10.10 -19.77 1.53
CA TYR A 72 -10.62 -18.95 2.63
C TYR A 72 -10.46 -17.44 2.40
N VAL A 73 -9.34 -17.01 1.82
CA VAL A 73 -9.17 -15.64 1.31
C VAL A 73 -9.20 -15.74 -0.20
N ASP A 74 -10.30 -15.28 -0.79
CA ASP A 74 -10.56 -15.43 -2.22
C ASP A 74 -11.63 -14.42 -2.64
N VAL A 75 -11.25 -13.48 -3.50
CA VAL A 75 -12.15 -12.41 -3.96
C VAL A 75 -12.89 -12.88 -5.22
N GLY A 76 -14.19 -12.55 -5.30
CA GLY A 76 -15.06 -13.09 -6.36
C GLY A 76 -14.79 -12.56 -7.78
N ASP A 77 -14.01 -11.49 -7.92
CA ASP A 77 -13.57 -10.95 -9.22
C ASP A 77 -12.18 -11.44 -9.64
N GLU A 78 -11.58 -12.33 -8.84
CA GLU A 78 -10.28 -12.96 -9.08
C GLU A 78 -9.08 -11.99 -9.12
N CYS A 79 -9.24 -10.73 -8.72
CA CYS A 79 -8.21 -9.69 -8.76
C CYS A 79 -7.19 -9.76 -7.60
N TRP A 80 -6.86 -10.95 -7.08
CA TRP A 80 -5.99 -11.08 -5.90
C TRP A 80 -4.54 -10.63 -6.16
N ASP A 81 -4.05 -10.79 -7.39
CA ASP A 81 -2.71 -10.36 -7.79
C ASP A 81 -2.65 -8.82 -7.87
N GLU A 82 -3.66 -8.20 -8.49
CA GLU A 82 -3.83 -6.76 -8.58
C GLU A 82 -3.99 -6.13 -7.19
N ASN A 83 -4.75 -6.75 -6.31
CA ASN A 83 -4.92 -6.30 -4.93
C ASN A 83 -3.59 -6.31 -4.17
N ALA A 84 -2.77 -7.36 -4.32
CA ALA A 84 -1.47 -7.43 -3.67
C ALA A 84 -0.53 -6.36 -4.22
N ALA A 85 -0.52 -6.16 -5.55
CA ALA A 85 0.26 -5.12 -6.20
C ALA A 85 -0.14 -3.72 -5.75
N PHE A 86 -1.45 -3.44 -5.65
CA PHE A 86 -1.97 -2.18 -5.16
C PHE A 86 -1.54 -1.90 -3.72
N VAL A 87 -1.71 -2.87 -2.81
CA VAL A 87 -1.34 -2.72 -1.40
C VAL A 87 0.17 -2.50 -1.24
N ALA A 88 1.01 -3.27 -1.94
CA ALA A 88 2.45 -3.10 -1.89
C ALA A 88 2.89 -1.72 -2.39
N MET A 89 2.34 -1.25 -3.52
CA MET A 89 2.63 0.07 -4.09
C MET A 89 2.14 1.21 -3.20
N ALA A 90 0.95 1.07 -2.61
CA ALA A 90 0.33 2.09 -1.78
C ALA A 90 1.20 2.43 -0.57
N ARG A 91 1.98 1.47 -0.04
CA ARG A 91 2.87 1.71 1.11
C ARG A 91 3.83 2.88 0.89
N ASP A 92 4.39 2.96 -0.31
CA ASP A 92 5.34 4.01 -0.68
C ASP A 92 4.64 5.22 -1.30
N ALA A 93 3.58 5.00 -2.09
CA ALA A 93 2.92 6.07 -2.82
C ALA A 93 2.07 6.98 -1.92
N VAL A 94 1.34 6.43 -0.95
CA VAL A 94 0.40 7.21 -0.12
C VAL A 94 1.12 8.29 0.70
N PRO A 95 2.19 7.99 1.47
CA PRO A 95 2.92 9.04 2.21
C PRO A 95 3.44 10.15 1.29
N ARG A 96 3.98 9.79 0.12
CA ARG A 96 4.50 10.74 -0.87
C ARG A 96 3.41 11.63 -1.48
N LEU A 97 2.22 11.07 -1.70
CA LEU A 97 1.08 11.83 -2.19
C LEU A 97 0.58 12.83 -1.14
N VAL A 98 0.58 12.46 0.14
CA VAL A 98 0.25 13.39 1.25
C VAL A 98 1.23 14.56 1.29
N GLU A 99 2.53 14.28 1.23
CA GLU A 99 3.57 15.32 1.16
C GLU A 99 3.38 16.24 -0.04
N GLU A 100 3.10 15.66 -1.21
CA GLU A 100 2.90 16.42 -2.45
C GLU A 100 1.66 17.33 -2.39
N VAL A 101 0.55 16.85 -1.81
CA VAL A 101 -0.65 17.68 -1.62
C VAL A 101 -0.35 18.87 -0.72
N ARG A 102 0.35 18.66 0.41
CA ARG A 102 0.75 19.76 1.31
C ARG A 102 1.68 20.76 0.61
N ARG A 103 2.64 20.28 -0.18
CA ARG A 103 3.54 21.12 -0.98
C ARG A 103 2.77 21.98 -1.98
N LEU A 104 1.83 21.40 -2.72
CA LEU A 104 1.01 22.11 -3.69
C LEU A 104 0.12 23.16 -3.03
N ARG A 105 -0.43 22.87 -1.84
CA ARG A 105 -1.20 23.84 -1.05
C ARG A 105 -0.37 25.05 -0.62
N ALA A 106 0.85 24.82 -0.13
CA ALA A 106 1.75 25.90 0.24
C ALA A 106 2.06 26.82 -0.95
N LEU A 107 2.36 26.22 -2.12
CA LEU A 107 2.62 27.00 -3.34
C LEU A 107 1.41 27.82 -3.82
N LEU A 108 0.19 27.30 -3.65
CA LEU A 108 -1.03 28.03 -4.00
C LEU A 108 -1.30 29.19 -3.02
N ALA A 109 -1.07 28.98 -1.71
CA ALA A 109 -1.18 30.03 -0.72
C ALA A 109 -0.17 31.17 -0.96
N ASP A 110 1.09 30.84 -1.23
CA ASP A 110 2.14 31.83 -1.56
C ASP A 110 1.79 32.65 -2.82
N LYS A 111 1.13 32.02 -3.80
CA LYS A 111 0.71 32.68 -5.04
C LYS A 111 -0.45 33.66 -4.79
N ASP A 112 -1.43 33.26 -3.99
CA ASP A 112 -2.56 34.12 -3.64
C ASP A 112 -2.10 35.36 -2.83
N GLU A 113 -1.10 35.19 -1.97
CA GLU A 113 -0.47 36.31 -1.23
C GLU A 113 0.36 37.24 -2.14
N GLY A 114 1.03 36.69 -3.15
CA GLY A 114 1.82 37.46 -4.12
C GLY A 114 0.99 38.30 -5.10
N GLU A 115 -0.20 37.85 -5.48
CA GLU A 115 -1.11 38.60 -6.35
C GLU A 115 -1.86 39.73 -5.61
N GLY A 116 -2.04 39.62 -4.28
CA GLY A 116 -2.70 40.63 -3.43
C GLY A 116 -1.89 41.89 -3.11
N VAL A 117 -0.57 41.88 -3.33
CA VAL A 117 0.33 43.04 -3.07
C VAL A 117 0.50 43.94 -4.30
N SER A 118 -0.07 43.54 -5.45
CA SER A 118 0.05 44.25 -6.74
C SER A 118 -1.15 45.16 -7.09
N ALA A 119 -2.12 45.38 -6.18
CA ALA A 119 -3.33 46.17 -6.44
C ALA A 119 -3.37 47.50 -5.69
#